data_AF-A0A9X7A2L1-F1
#
_entry.id   AF-A0A9X7A2L1-F1
#
_cell.length_a   1.000
_cell.length_b   1.000
_cell.length_c   1.000
_cell.angle_alpha   90.00
_cell.angle_beta   90.00
_cell.angle_gamma   90.00
#
_symmetry.space_group_name_H-M   'P 1'
#
loop_
_entity.id
_entity.type
_entity.pdbx_description
1 polymer ?
#
loop_
_entity_poly.entity_id
_entity_poly.type
_entity_poly.pdbx_seq_one_letter_code
_entity_poly.pdbx_strand_id
1 'polypeptide(L)'
;MRELGVKPGSGREKMFEVRELESDSSFIRNYLTKDLVMREDMYLFQRQGKEYKVTDKAWENVRDQLVVSRVNGGFPYIVAQEGDYLKNGELYLKHSYENMELDVKYVEKVVPYIHQLWGRGVHLETNIENKSVLFSYDGKNIHRKYI
;
A
#
# COMPACT_ATOMS: atom_id res chain seq x y z
N MET A 1 -20.98 -18.26 10.82
CA MET A 1 -22.03 -18.01 9.80
C MET A 1 -23.39 -17.67 10.42
N ARG A 2 -24.00 -18.50 11.27
CA ARG A 2 -25.26 -18.12 11.96
C ARG A 2 -25.09 -16.86 12.83
N GLU A 3 -23.94 -16.73 13.50
CA GLU A 3 -23.56 -15.53 14.26
C GLU A 3 -23.40 -14.27 13.39
N LEU A 4 -23.21 -14.42 12.07
CA LEU A 4 -23.14 -13.33 11.09
C LEU A 4 -24.52 -13.04 10.46
N GLY A 5 -25.60 -13.55 11.07
CA GLY A 5 -26.98 -13.35 10.62
C GLY A 5 -27.39 -14.17 9.40
N VAL A 6 -26.61 -15.16 8.97
CA VAL A 6 -26.92 -15.97 7.79
C VAL A 6 -28.04 -16.98 8.10
N LYS A 7 -29.16 -16.87 7.39
CA LYS A 7 -30.28 -17.81 7.49
C LYS A 7 -30.01 -19.05 6.62
N PRO A 8 -30.50 -20.25 7.01
CA PRO A 8 -30.39 -21.43 6.17
C PRO A 8 -30.98 -21.18 4.78
N GLY A 9 -30.23 -21.53 3.73
CA GLY A 9 -30.64 -21.31 2.33
C GLY A 9 -30.46 -19.88 1.80
N SER A 10 -30.12 -18.89 2.64
CA SER A 10 -30.03 -17.47 2.23
C SER A 10 -28.61 -17.00 1.87
N GLY A 11 -27.73 -17.94 1.48
CA GLY A 11 -26.31 -17.64 1.31
C GLY A 11 -26.06 -16.61 0.20
N ARG A 12 -26.83 -16.68 -0.89
CA ARG A 12 -26.69 -15.77 -2.03
C ARG A 12 -27.12 -14.36 -1.69
N GLU A 13 -28.26 -14.23 -1.02
CA GLU A 13 -28.81 -12.95 -0.55
C GLU A 13 -27.81 -12.28 0.39
N LYS A 14 -27.23 -13.05 1.33
CA LYS A 14 -26.21 -12.51 2.23
C LYS A 14 -24.97 -12.03 1.47
N MET A 15 -24.50 -12.75 0.44
CA MET A 15 -23.35 -12.29 -0.35
C MET A 15 -23.61 -10.92 -1.00
N PHE A 16 -24.82 -10.68 -1.51
CA PHE A 16 -25.16 -9.38 -2.10
C PHE A 16 -25.32 -8.29 -1.04
N GLU A 17 -25.95 -8.58 0.09
CA GLU A 17 -26.04 -7.66 1.23
C GLU A 17 -24.65 -7.22 1.70
N VAL A 18 -23.73 -8.18 1.89
CA VAL A 18 -22.36 -7.88 2.29
C VAL A 18 -21.63 -7.02 1.26
N ARG A 19 -21.79 -7.32 -0.04
CA ARG A 19 -21.19 -6.51 -1.11
C ARG A 19 -21.74 -5.09 -1.19
N GLU A 20 -22.97 -4.88 -0.76
CA GLU A 20 -23.61 -3.56 -0.73
C GLU A 20 -23.18 -2.74 0.48
N LEU A 21 -22.99 -3.39 1.63
CA LEU A 21 -22.70 -2.72 2.90
C LEU A 21 -21.21 -2.59 3.23
N GLU A 22 -20.37 -3.48 2.72
CA GLU A 22 -18.96 -3.57 3.10
C GLU A 22 -18.04 -3.07 1.98
N SER A 23 -16.99 -2.36 2.37
CA SER A 23 -15.79 -2.16 1.56
C SER A 23 -14.87 -3.40 1.63
N ASP A 24 -13.89 -3.52 0.74
CA ASP A 24 -12.88 -4.60 0.82
C ASP A 24 -12.22 -4.70 2.21
N SER A 25 -11.85 -3.56 2.78
CA SER A 25 -11.18 -3.49 4.08
C SER A 25 -12.10 -3.92 5.23
N SER A 26 -13.36 -3.48 5.22
CA SER A 26 -14.32 -3.83 6.28
C SER A 26 -14.82 -5.27 6.13
N PHE A 27 -14.97 -5.76 4.89
CA PHE A 27 -15.25 -7.16 4.60
C PHE A 27 -14.19 -8.09 5.20
N ILE A 28 -12.91 -7.85 4.92
CA ILE A 28 -11.83 -8.68 5.48
C ILE A 28 -11.85 -8.58 7.01
N ARG A 29 -11.98 -7.38 7.58
CA ARG A 29 -11.99 -7.19 9.03
C ARG A 29 -13.12 -7.97 9.72
N ASN A 30 -14.32 -7.94 9.15
CA ASN A 30 -15.53 -8.47 9.77
C ASN A 30 -15.75 -9.96 9.49
N TYR A 31 -15.30 -10.46 8.32
CA TYR A 31 -15.62 -11.80 7.84
C TYR A 31 -14.42 -12.76 7.79
N LEU A 32 -13.18 -12.28 7.86
CA LEU A 32 -12.00 -13.15 8.03
C LEU A 32 -11.84 -13.54 9.50
N THR A 33 -12.49 -14.63 9.88
CA THR A 33 -12.49 -15.13 11.26
C THR A 33 -11.26 -15.97 11.58
N LYS A 34 -10.94 -16.09 12.87
CA LYS A 34 -9.88 -17.00 13.36
C LYS A 34 -10.04 -18.42 12.82
N ASP A 35 -11.24 -18.99 12.91
CA ASP A 35 -11.51 -20.35 12.45
C ASP A 35 -11.24 -20.49 10.95
N LEU A 36 -11.59 -19.48 10.15
CA LEU A 36 -11.32 -19.48 8.71
C LEU A 36 -9.81 -19.44 8.45
N VAL A 37 -9.09 -18.51 9.07
CA VAL A 37 -7.62 -18.40 8.93
C VAL A 37 -6.93 -19.72 9.29
N MET A 38 -7.33 -20.35 10.40
CA MET A 38 -6.73 -21.61 10.85
C MET A 38 -7.10 -22.78 9.94
N ARG A 39 -8.36 -22.86 9.50
CA ARG A 39 -8.82 -23.95 8.63
C ARG A 39 -8.15 -23.92 7.27
N GLU A 40 -7.92 -22.74 6.71
CA GLU A 40 -7.27 -22.57 5.41
C GLU A 40 -5.73 -22.47 5.52
N ASP A 41 -5.13 -22.70 6.71
CA ASP A 41 -3.70 -22.55 7.03
C ASP A 41 -3.09 -21.27 6.43
N MET A 42 -3.73 -20.13 6.67
CA MET A 42 -3.23 -18.85 6.19
C MET A 42 -2.04 -18.37 7.03
N TYR A 43 -1.05 -17.77 6.38
CA TYR A 43 0.15 -17.25 7.03
C TYR A 43 0.74 -16.05 6.28
N LEU A 44 1.53 -15.25 6.98
CA LEU A 44 2.35 -14.20 6.39
C LEU A 44 3.70 -14.78 5.99
N PHE A 45 4.23 -14.31 4.87
CA PHE A 45 5.54 -14.70 4.38
C PHE A 45 6.28 -13.51 3.81
N GLN A 46 7.60 -13.56 3.89
CA GLN A 46 8.48 -12.53 3.33
C GLN A 46 9.68 -13.18 2.65
N ARG A 47 10.24 -12.48 1.67
CA ARG A 47 11.46 -12.90 1.00
C ARG A 47 12.66 -12.58 1.90
N GLN A 48 13.41 -13.60 2.30
CA GLN A 48 14.67 -13.48 3.00
C GLN A 48 15.79 -13.99 2.09
N GLY A 49 16.54 -13.07 1.48
CA GLY A 49 17.55 -13.38 0.48
C GLY A 49 16.94 -13.95 -0.81
N LYS A 50 17.19 -15.23 -1.08
CA LYS A 50 16.67 -15.94 -2.26
C LYS A 50 15.42 -16.77 -1.98
N GLU A 51 15.04 -16.92 -0.72
CA GLU A 51 13.95 -17.81 -0.29
C GLU A 51 12.78 -17.02 0.29
N TYR A 52 11.58 -17.56 0.19
CA TYR A 52 10.43 -17.07 0.93
C TYR A 52 10.29 -17.87 2.23
N LYS A 53 10.14 -17.17 3.34
CA LYS A 53 9.95 -17.77 4.66
C LYS A 53 8.65 -17.28 5.28
N VAL A 54 7.97 -18.20 5.96
CA VAL A 54 6.82 -17.87 6.81
C VAL A 54 7.32 -17.00 7.96
N THR A 55 6.70 -15.83 8.13
CA THR A 55 7.05 -14.86 9.15
C THR A 55 6.06 -14.87 10.31
N ASP A 56 4.79 -15.17 10.04
CA ASP A 56 3.76 -15.17 11.06
C ASP A 56 2.59 -16.08 10.70
N LYS A 57 1.92 -16.64 11.72
CA LYS A 57 0.70 -17.44 11.62
C LYS A 57 -0.41 -16.96 12.56
N ALA A 58 -0.19 -15.92 13.35
CA ALA A 58 -1.22 -15.34 14.21
C ALA A 58 -2.35 -14.75 13.36
N TRP A 59 -3.59 -15.09 13.69
CA TRP A 59 -4.73 -14.77 12.82
C TRP A 59 -5.03 -13.27 12.77
N GLU A 60 -4.81 -12.56 13.88
CA GLU A 60 -4.93 -11.10 13.93
C GLU A 60 -3.96 -10.46 12.94
N ASN A 61 -2.71 -10.92 12.92
CA ASN A 61 -1.67 -10.37 12.06
C ASN A 61 -1.94 -10.68 10.58
N VAL A 62 -2.40 -11.90 10.27
CA VAL A 62 -2.84 -12.26 8.90
C VAL A 62 -3.98 -11.36 8.43
N ARG A 63 -5.00 -11.18 9.26
CA ARG A 63 -6.16 -10.32 8.94
C ARG A 63 -5.73 -8.88 8.75
N ASP A 64 -4.98 -8.34 9.70
CA ASP A 64 -4.62 -6.92 9.72
C ASP A 64 -3.72 -6.58 8.51
N GLN A 65 -2.80 -7.48 8.14
CA GLN A 65 -2.00 -7.29 6.93
C GLN A 65 -2.83 -7.32 5.64
N LEU A 66 -3.83 -8.20 5.56
CA LEU A 66 -4.75 -8.22 4.42
C LEU A 66 -5.62 -6.94 4.36
N VAL A 67 -6.05 -6.42 5.51
CA VAL A 67 -6.76 -5.13 5.58
C VAL A 67 -5.87 -4.00 5.09
N VAL A 68 -4.62 -3.92 5.57
CA VAL A 68 -3.63 -2.92 5.14
C VAL A 68 -3.41 -3.00 3.63
N SER A 69 -3.35 -4.20 3.04
CA SER A 69 -3.20 -4.39 1.58
C SER A 69 -4.36 -3.81 0.74
N ARG A 70 -5.48 -3.46 1.38
CA ARG A 70 -6.65 -2.84 0.74
C ARG A 70 -6.79 -1.36 1.05
N VAL A 71 -5.98 -0.80 1.95
CA VAL A 71 -5.89 0.65 2.15
C VAL A 71 -5.41 1.28 0.85
N ASN A 72 -6.16 2.27 0.35
CA ASN A 72 -5.92 2.89 -0.96
C ASN A 72 -5.76 1.88 -2.13
N GLY A 73 -6.43 0.72 -2.04
CA GLY A 73 -6.29 -0.36 -3.03
C GLY A 73 -4.89 -0.99 -3.09
N GLY A 74 -4.06 -0.79 -2.07
CA GLY A 74 -2.66 -1.20 -2.05
C GLY A 74 -1.72 -0.29 -2.85
N PHE A 75 -2.21 0.85 -3.34
CA PHE A 75 -1.39 1.84 -4.02
C PHE A 75 -0.76 2.80 -3.02
N PRO A 76 0.50 3.22 -3.25
CA PRO A 76 1.15 4.21 -2.39
C PRO A 76 0.39 5.54 -2.46
N TYR A 77 0.29 6.22 -1.31
CA TYR A 77 -0.41 7.50 -1.22
C TYR A 77 0.58 8.66 -1.35
N ILE A 78 0.61 9.28 -2.54
CA ILE A 78 1.54 10.37 -2.87
C ILE A 78 0.74 11.66 -3.04
N VAL A 79 1.19 12.72 -2.38
CA VAL A 79 0.57 14.06 -2.46
C VAL A 79 1.52 15.05 -3.13
N ALA A 80 0.96 15.95 -3.94
CA ALA A 80 1.67 17.14 -4.38
C ALA A 80 1.69 18.16 -3.23
N GLN A 81 2.80 18.22 -2.50
CA GLN A 81 2.92 19.05 -1.31
C GLN A 81 3.23 20.50 -1.66
N GLU A 82 4.07 20.74 -2.67
CA GLU A 82 4.43 22.09 -3.11
C GLU A 82 4.68 22.12 -4.62
N GLY A 83 4.03 23.06 -5.33
CA GLY A 83 4.18 23.23 -6.79
C GLY A 83 5.10 24.38 -7.20
N ASP A 84 5.70 25.08 -6.24
CA ASP A 84 6.71 26.12 -6.47
C ASP A 84 7.93 25.89 -5.55
N TYR A 85 8.38 24.63 -5.51
CA TYR A 85 9.48 24.24 -4.66
C TYR A 85 10.74 25.04 -5.01
N LEU A 86 11.45 25.49 -3.96
CA LEU A 86 12.61 26.40 -4.07
C LEU A 86 12.33 27.70 -4.85
N LYS A 87 11.06 28.09 -5.03
CA LYS A 87 10.63 29.23 -5.85
C LYS A 87 11.08 29.15 -7.31
N ASN A 88 11.20 27.94 -7.85
CA ASN A 88 11.64 27.68 -9.22
C ASN A 88 10.57 26.99 -10.08
N GLY A 89 9.32 26.90 -9.60
CA GLY A 89 8.23 26.14 -10.22
C GLY A 89 8.46 24.63 -10.22
N GLU A 90 9.34 24.12 -9.34
CA GLU A 90 9.63 22.69 -9.22
C GLU A 90 8.55 22.01 -8.36
N LEU A 91 8.30 20.73 -8.64
CA LEU A 91 7.26 19.95 -7.96
C LEU A 91 7.85 19.14 -6.82
N TYR A 92 7.35 19.37 -5.61
CA TYR A 92 7.62 18.54 -4.44
C TYR A 92 6.45 17.60 -4.17
N LEU A 93 6.74 16.30 -4.30
CA LEU A 93 5.86 15.20 -3.98
C LEU A 93 6.28 14.58 -2.65
N LYS A 94 5.30 14.25 -1.83
CA LYS A 94 5.52 13.51 -0.58
C LYS A 94 4.75 12.21 -0.58
N HIS A 95 5.47 11.12 -0.39
CA HIS A 95 4.87 9.83 -0.07
C HIS A 95 4.43 9.85 1.39
N SER A 96 3.14 9.66 1.63
CA SER A 96 2.61 9.40 2.97
C SER A 96 2.93 7.95 3.33
N TYR A 97 4.07 7.76 3.99
CA TYR A 97 4.56 6.44 4.33
C TYR A 97 3.67 5.77 5.38
N GLU A 98 3.00 4.68 4.97
CA GLU A 98 2.14 3.85 5.83
C GLU A 98 2.74 2.43 5.98
N ASN A 99 4.02 2.35 6.36
CA ASN A 99 4.77 1.08 6.46
C ASN A 99 4.93 0.31 5.14
N MET A 100 4.68 0.98 4.02
CA MET A 100 4.91 0.46 2.67
C MET A 100 5.97 1.32 2.00
N GLU A 101 7.12 0.73 1.69
CA GLU A 101 8.17 1.42 0.94
C GLU A 101 7.85 1.44 -0.56
N LEU A 102 8.35 2.45 -1.26
CA LEU A 102 8.31 2.47 -2.72
C LEU A 102 9.43 1.61 -3.29
N ASP A 103 9.12 0.85 -4.35
CA ASP A 103 10.16 0.16 -5.12
C ASP A 103 11.08 1.20 -5.79
N VAL A 104 12.35 1.20 -5.39
CA VAL A 104 13.36 2.17 -5.85
C VAL A 104 13.51 2.15 -7.38
N LYS A 105 13.53 0.96 -8.00
CA LYS A 105 13.68 0.84 -9.46
C LYS A 105 12.46 1.38 -10.19
N TYR A 106 11.29 1.29 -9.57
CA TYR A 106 10.07 1.85 -10.10
C TYR A 106 10.07 3.37 -9.96
N VAL A 107 10.42 3.91 -8.78
CA VAL A 107 10.58 5.36 -8.55
C VAL A 107 11.54 5.98 -9.56
N GLU A 108 12.71 5.37 -9.76
CA GLU A 108 13.74 5.84 -10.69
C GLU A 108 13.25 5.94 -12.15
N LYS A 109 12.22 5.17 -12.51
CA LYS A 109 11.58 5.23 -13.84
C LYS A 109 10.37 6.16 -13.88
N VAL A 110 9.60 6.25 -12.79
CA VAL A 110 8.36 7.04 -12.72
C VAL A 110 8.62 8.53 -12.62
N VAL A 111 9.59 8.97 -11.80
CA VAL A 111 9.88 10.40 -11.61
C VAL A 111 10.19 11.13 -12.94
N PRO A 112 10.97 10.54 -13.89
CA PRO A 112 11.14 11.11 -15.23
C PRO A 112 9.83 11.33 -16.00
N TYR A 113 8.85 10.43 -15.90
CA TYR A 113 7.54 10.61 -16.54
C TYR A 113 6.72 11.71 -15.87
N ILE A 114 6.82 11.87 -14.55
CA ILE A 114 6.17 12.99 -13.85
C ILE A 114 6.79 14.32 -14.33
N HIS A 115 8.11 14.39 -14.45
CA HIS A 115 8.78 15.55 -15.03
C HIS A 115 8.31 15.83 -16.45
N GLN A 116 8.11 14.80 -17.29
CA GLN A 116 7.56 15.00 -18.65
C GLN A 116 6.19 15.69 -18.62
N LEU A 117 5.34 15.39 -17.63
CA LEU A 117 4.03 16.02 -17.48
C LEU A 117 4.11 17.41 -16.84
N TRP A 118 4.97 17.58 -15.84
CA TRP A 118 5.10 18.83 -15.09
C TRP A 118 5.93 19.91 -15.82
N GLY A 119 6.97 19.49 -16.55
CA GLY A 119 7.85 20.34 -17.35
C GLY A 119 9.02 20.98 -16.60
N ARG A 120 9.15 20.75 -15.29
CA ARG A 120 10.23 21.25 -14.42
C ARG A 120 10.72 20.17 -13.47
N GLY A 121 11.77 20.46 -12.71
CA GLY A 121 12.33 19.56 -11.70
C GLY A 121 11.27 18.96 -10.79
N VAL A 122 11.43 17.67 -10.46
CA VAL A 122 10.50 16.91 -9.61
C VAL A 122 11.28 16.26 -8.47
N HIS A 123 10.75 16.41 -7.26
CA HIS A 123 11.31 15.88 -6.04
C HIS A 123 10.29 14.96 -5.37
N LEU A 124 10.66 13.72 -5.05
CA LEU A 124 9.82 12.77 -4.34
C LEU A 124 10.47 12.39 -3.01
N GLU A 125 9.88 12.85 -1.91
CA GLU A 125 10.23 12.44 -0.56
C GLU A 125 9.54 11.11 -0.22
N THR A 126 10.31 10.15 0.29
CA THR A 126 9.81 8.88 0.78
C THR A 126 10.70 8.28 1.87
N ASN A 127 10.33 7.13 2.41
CA ASN A 127 11.09 6.40 3.43
C ASN A 127 11.61 5.07 2.85
N ILE A 128 12.88 4.77 3.11
CA ILE A 128 13.54 3.51 2.77
C ILE A 128 14.36 3.08 3.99
N GLU A 129 14.16 1.86 4.48
CA GLU A 129 14.79 1.30 5.67
C GLU A 129 14.67 2.26 6.87
N ASN A 130 13.48 2.82 7.08
CA ASN A 130 13.16 3.83 8.11
C ASN A 130 13.96 5.14 8.02
N LYS A 131 14.59 5.44 6.88
CA LYS A 131 15.27 6.71 6.63
C LYS A 131 14.55 7.51 5.56
N SER A 132 14.41 8.81 5.78
CA SER A 132 13.85 9.71 4.77
C SER A 132 14.85 9.88 3.62
N VAL A 133 14.33 9.79 2.40
CA VAL A 133 15.08 9.85 1.15
C VAL A 133 14.33 10.77 0.20
N LEU A 134 15.08 11.66 -0.43
CA LEU A 134 14.61 12.53 -1.51
C LEU A 134 15.17 12.03 -2.85
N PHE A 135 14.28 11.72 -3.78
CA PHE A 135 14.60 11.49 -5.18
C PHE A 135 14.33 12.75 -5.98
N SER A 136 15.35 13.31 -6.63
CA SER A 136 15.22 14.54 -7.42
C SER A 136 15.57 14.25 -8.86
N TYR A 137 14.77 14.71 -9.82
CA TYR A 137 15.06 14.61 -11.24
C TYR A 137 15.06 15.99 -11.88
N ASP A 138 16.17 16.35 -12.52
CA ASP A 138 16.43 17.67 -13.10
C ASP A 138 16.20 17.74 -14.63
N GLY A 139 15.63 16.69 -15.21
CA GLY A 139 15.46 16.54 -16.65
C GLY A 139 16.56 15.73 -17.34
N LYS A 140 17.65 15.40 -16.64
CA LYS A 140 18.77 14.59 -17.17
C LYS A 140 19.07 13.39 -16.30
N ASN A 141 19.25 13.61 -14.99
CA ASN A 141 19.68 12.58 -14.05
C ASN A 141 18.75 12.53 -12.85
N ILE A 142 18.63 11.34 -12.26
CA ILE A 142 18.02 11.18 -10.96
C ILE A 142 19.09 11.21 -9.87
N HIS A 143 18.86 12.04 -8.85
CA HIS A 143 19.70 12.18 -7.67
C HIS A 143 18.96 11.62 -6.46
N ARG A 144 19.65 10.82 -5.66
CA ARG A 144 19.12 10.27 -4.40
C ARG A 144 19.90 10.86 -3.23
N LYS A 145 19.19 11.44 -2.26
CA LYS A 145 19.79 12.01 -1.04
C LYS A 145 19.02 11.55 0.20
N TYR A 146 19.75 11.11 1.22
CA TYR A 146 19.18 10.92 2.56
C TYR A 146 19.03 12.29 3.25
N ILE A 147 17.88 12.53 3.88
CA ILE A 147 17.54 13.80 4.53
C ILE A 147 17.18 13.61 5.99
#